data_AF-A0A529PK50-F1
#
_entry.id   AF-A0A529PK50-F1
#
_cell.length_a   1.000
_cell.length_b   1.000
_cell.length_c   1.000
_cell.angle_alpha   90.00
_cell.angle_beta   90.00
_cell.angle_gamma   90.00
#
_symmetry.space_group_name_H-M   'P 1'
#
loop_
_entity.id
_entity.type
_entity.pdbx_description
1 polymer ?
#
loop_
_entity_poly.entity_id
_entity_poly.type
_entity_poly.pdbx_seq_one_letter_code
_entity_poly.pdbx_strand_id
1 'polypeptide(L)'
;MKKRIVLWVLAGLVLACIAAVGGLFYFHTFSPDRDRFPVRGIDVSHHQGRIDWRRVAADDVAFAVIKATEGGDHVDDAFATNLREAREAGLAVGAYHFFTFCRPGGDQARN
;
A
#
# COMPACT_ATOMS: atom_id res chain seq x y z
N MET A 1 -21.24 4.86 -46.25
CA MET A 1 -19.85 4.81 -45.74
C MET A 1 -19.67 5.50 -44.39
N LYS A 2 -20.06 6.78 -44.22
CA LYS A 2 -19.93 7.53 -42.93
C LYS A 2 -20.57 6.84 -41.71
N LYS A 3 -21.78 6.28 -41.83
CA LYS A 3 -22.46 5.55 -40.73
C LYS A 3 -21.67 4.32 -40.23
N ARG A 4 -20.97 3.61 -41.12
CA ARG A 4 -20.13 2.45 -40.76
C ARG A 4 -18.87 2.88 -40.04
N ILE A 5 -18.25 3.99 -40.46
CA ILE A 5 -17.09 4.58 -39.78
C ILE A 5 -17.46 5.00 -38.35
N VAL A 6 -18.59 5.71 -38.19
CA VAL A 6 -19.09 6.10 -36.85
C VAL A 6 -19.33 4.88 -35.97
N LEU A 7 -19.94 3.81 -36.50
CA LEU A 7 -20.17 2.57 -35.77
C LEU A 7 -18.86 1.93 -35.28
N TRP A 8 -17.84 1.84 -36.13
CA TRP A 8 -16.53 1.27 -35.75
C TRP A 8 -15.78 2.12 -34.73
N VAL A 9 -15.85 3.45 -34.85
CA VAL A 9 -15.27 4.36 -33.86
C VAL A 9 -15.94 4.16 -32.50
N LEU A 10 -17.27 4.11 -32.46
CA LEU A 10 -18.00 3.86 -31.21
C LEU A 10 -17.66 2.49 -30.61
N ALA A 11 -17.61 1.44 -31.43
CA ALA A 11 -17.22 0.10 -30.97
C ALA A 11 -15.79 0.08 -30.40
N GLY A 12 -14.84 0.76 -31.04
CA GLY A 12 -13.47 0.90 -30.56
C GLY A 12 -13.38 1.65 -29.23
N LEU A 13 -14.14 2.74 -29.07
CA LEU A 13 -14.22 3.49 -27.82
C LEU A 13 -14.81 2.64 -26.68
N VAL A 14 -15.86 1.87 -26.95
CA VAL A 14 -16.44 0.95 -25.97
C VAL A 14 -15.42 -0.11 -25.55
N LEU A 15 -14.70 -0.70 -26.49
CA LEU A 15 -13.67 -1.70 -26.17
C LEU A 15 -12.54 -1.10 -25.33
N ALA A 16 -12.09 0.12 -25.67
CA ALA A 16 -11.07 0.84 -24.90
C ALA A 16 -11.56 1.14 -23.47
N CYS A 17 -12.81 1.57 -23.31
CA CYS A 17 -13.41 1.76 -21.99
C CYS A 17 -13.48 0.45 -21.19
N ILE A 18 -13.89 -0.66 -21.81
CA ILE A 18 -13.92 -1.97 -21.13
C ILE A 18 -12.52 -2.38 -20.69
N ALA A 19 -11.52 -2.21 -21.54
CA ALA A 19 -10.13 -2.52 -21.20
C ALA A 19 -9.60 -1.62 -20.07
N ALA A 20 -9.91 -0.32 -20.09
CA ALA A 20 -9.52 0.62 -19.05
C ALA A 20 -10.19 0.29 -17.70
N VAL A 21 -11.49 0.02 -17.70
CA VAL A 21 -12.25 -0.37 -16.50
C VAL A 21 -11.76 -1.72 -15.97
N GLY A 22 -11.55 -2.70 -16.85
CA GLY A 22 -11.00 -4.01 -16.49
C GLY A 22 -9.60 -3.90 -15.89
N GLY A 23 -8.74 -3.06 -16.48
CA GLY A 23 -7.41 -2.76 -15.96
C GLY A 23 -7.46 -2.09 -14.59
N LEU A 24 -8.30 -1.06 -14.42
CA LEU A 24 -8.51 -0.40 -13.13
C LEU A 24 -8.98 -1.38 -12.06
N PHE A 25 -9.96 -2.22 -12.37
CA PHE A 25 -10.46 -3.23 -11.45
C PHE A 25 -9.39 -4.25 -11.08
N TYR A 26 -8.64 -4.74 -12.07
CA TYR A 26 -7.54 -5.67 -11.86
C TYR A 26 -6.48 -5.08 -10.92
N PHE A 27 -5.97 -3.88 -11.19
CA PHE A 27 -4.91 -3.29 -10.36
C PHE A 27 -5.39 -2.90 -8.95
N HIS A 28 -6.67 -2.52 -8.79
CA HIS A 28 -7.22 -2.21 -7.47
C HIS A 28 -7.55 -3.44 -6.61
N THR A 29 -7.77 -4.59 -7.23
CA THR A 29 -8.15 -5.82 -6.52
C THR A 29 -7.06 -6.89 -6.55
N PHE A 30 -5.96 -6.63 -7.25
CA PHE A 30 -4.84 -7.54 -7.33
C PHE A 30 -4.29 -7.81 -5.94
N SER A 31 -4.26 -9.09 -5.58
CA SER A 31 -3.58 -9.58 -4.39
C SER A 31 -2.80 -10.85 -4.75
N PRO A 32 -1.63 -11.09 -4.12
CA PRO A 32 -0.92 -12.35 -4.28
C PRO A 32 -1.82 -13.54 -3.97
N ASP A 33 -1.57 -14.66 -4.65
CA ASP A 33 -2.29 -15.92 -4.45
C ASP A 33 -2.27 -16.32 -2.96
N ARG A 34 -3.45 -16.55 -2.39
CA ARG A 34 -3.62 -16.78 -0.95
C ARG A 34 -3.14 -18.16 -0.51
N ASP A 35 -3.28 -19.16 -1.37
CA ASP A 35 -2.86 -20.53 -1.06
C ASP A 35 -1.33 -20.64 -1.06
N ARG A 36 -0.67 -19.92 -1.96
CA ARG A 36 0.79 -19.84 -2.05
C ARG A 36 1.41 -18.87 -1.04
N PHE A 37 0.73 -17.79 -0.70
CA PHE A 37 1.20 -16.75 0.24
C PHE A 37 0.18 -16.51 1.36
N PRO A 38 0.03 -17.47 2.29
CA PRO A 38 -1.04 -17.44 3.30
C PRO A 38 -0.83 -16.39 4.39
N VAL A 39 0.41 -15.93 4.61
CA VAL A 39 0.71 -14.87 5.57
C VAL A 39 0.90 -13.57 4.81
N ARG A 40 -0.05 -12.65 4.99
CA ARG A 40 -0.09 -11.37 4.28
C ARG A 40 0.10 -10.22 5.25
N GLY A 41 0.75 -9.17 4.80
CA GLY A 41 1.02 -8.00 5.60
C GLY A 41 1.07 -6.74 4.75
N ILE A 42 1.11 -5.60 5.43
CA ILE A 42 1.23 -4.28 4.82
C ILE A 42 2.44 -3.54 5.38
N ASP A 43 2.97 -2.60 4.61
CA ASP A 43 3.87 -1.57 5.10
C ASP A 43 3.21 -0.20 5.02
N VAL A 44 3.42 0.63 6.05
CA VAL A 44 2.78 1.96 6.13
C VAL A 44 3.72 3.00 6.71
N SER A 45 3.38 4.27 6.46
CA SER A 45 4.04 5.48 6.92
C SER A 45 3.01 6.59 7.12
N HIS A 46 3.44 7.81 7.44
CA HIS A 46 2.56 8.98 7.42
C HIS A 46 1.87 9.21 6.06
N HIS A 47 2.42 8.73 4.94
CA HIS A 47 1.84 8.91 3.60
C HIS A 47 0.44 8.29 3.44
N GLN A 48 0.10 7.27 4.25
CA GLN A 48 -1.23 6.65 4.24
C GLN A 48 -2.29 7.44 5.01
N GLY A 49 -1.89 8.48 5.75
CA GLY A 49 -2.79 9.24 6.61
C GLY A 49 -3.34 8.41 7.77
N ARG A 50 -4.56 8.71 8.20
CA ARG A 50 -5.21 7.99 9.31
C ARG A 50 -5.73 6.64 8.83
N ILE A 51 -5.28 5.57 9.47
CA ILE A 51 -5.64 4.19 9.13
C ILE A 51 -6.69 3.67 10.11
N ASP A 52 -7.72 2.99 9.59
CA ASP A 52 -8.64 2.18 10.40
C ASP A 52 -8.03 0.79 10.62
N TRP A 53 -7.29 0.64 11.71
CA TRP A 53 -6.57 -0.59 12.01
C TRP A 53 -7.47 -1.79 12.30
N ARG A 54 -8.70 -1.57 12.78
CA ARG A 54 -9.67 -2.65 12.96
C ARG A 54 -10.15 -3.20 11.62
N ARG A 55 -10.40 -2.31 10.66
CA ARG A 55 -10.74 -2.71 9.29
C ARG A 55 -9.57 -3.46 8.64
N VAL A 56 -8.34 -3.01 8.86
CA VAL A 56 -7.13 -3.71 8.35
C VAL A 56 -7.05 -5.12 8.93
N ALA A 57 -7.18 -5.30 10.25
CA ALA A 57 -7.15 -6.61 10.87
C ALA A 57 -8.28 -7.54 10.40
N ALA A 58 -9.45 -6.99 10.08
CA ALA A 58 -10.57 -7.74 9.50
C ALA A 58 -10.35 -8.15 8.04
N ASP A 59 -9.40 -7.55 7.32
CA ASP A 59 -9.10 -7.81 5.90
C ASP A 59 -7.98 -8.86 5.71
N ASP A 60 -7.86 -9.79 6.65
CA ASP A 60 -6.91 -10.91 6.60
C ASP A 60 -5.44 -10.43 6.41
N VAL A 61 -5.12 -9.35 7.11
CA VAL A 61 -3.77 -8.83 7.31
C VAL A 61 -3.23 -9.39 8.62
N ALA A 62 -2.13 -10.13 8.56
CA ALA A 62 -1.54 -10.77 9.74
C ALA A 62 -0.50 -9.87 10.44
N PHE A 63 0.16 -8.99 9.69
CA PHE A 63 1.19 -8.11 10.24
C PHE A 63 1.28 -6.76 9.52
N ALA A 64 1.84 -5.78 10.21
CA ALA A 64 2.17 -4.46 9.65
C ALA A 64 3.63 -4.11 9.95
N VAL A 65 4.36 -3.57 8.96
CA VAL A 65 5.69 -2.99 9.17
C VAL A 65 5.59 -1.48 9.00
N ILE A 66 5.83 -0.74 10.07
CA ILE A 66 5.53 0.70 10.14
C ILE A 66 6.82 1.50 10.06
N LYS A 67 6.86 2.51 9.18
CA LYS A 67 8.00 3.43 9.12
C LYS A 67 8.20 4.08 10.48
N ALA A 68 9.38 3.92 11.06
CA ALA A 68 9.76 4.58 12.30
C ALA A 68 10.57 5.83 12.02
N THR A 69 11.61 5.69 11.21
CA THR A 69 12.61 6.74 11.00
C THR A 69 13.08 6.80 9.55
N GLU A 70 13.66 7.94 9.17
CA GLU A 70 14.36 8.14 7.90
C GLU A 70 15.66 8.90 8.14
N GLY A 71 16.75 8.44 7.52
CA GLY A 71 18.02 9.12 7.63
C GLY A 71 18.53 9.32 9.07
N GLY A 72 19.14 10.47 9.34
CA GLY A 72 19.83 10.68 10.62
C GLY A 72 19.00 11.34 11.73
N ASP A 73 17.85 11.94 11.38
CA ASP A 73 17.16 12.91 12.23
C ASP A 73 15.64 12.96 12.03
N HIS A 74 15.07 12.15 11.15
CA HIS A 74 13.63 12.12 10.93
C HIS A 74 12.99 10.92 11.63
N VAL A 75 11.91 11.19 12.38
CA VAL A 75 10.96 10.22 12.92
C VAL A 75 9.64 10.44 12.19
N ASP A 76 9.01 9.35 11.74
CA ASP A 76 7.72 9.43 11.06
C ASP A 76 6.62 9.84 12.07
N ASP A 77 5.95 10.96 11.80
CA ASP A 77 4.96 11.54 12.72
C ASP A 77 3.78 10.60 13.03
N ALA A 78 3.49 9.63 12.15
CA ALA A 78 2.42 8.66 12.35
C ALA A 78 2.89 7.39 13.07
N PHE A 79 4.20 7.19 13.28
CA PHE A 79 4.76 5.95 13.81
C PHE A 79 4.13 5.54 15.14
N ALA A 80 4.15 6.43 16.14
CA ALA A 80 3.66 6.10 17.48
C ALA A 80 2.17 5.76 17.50
N THR A 81 1.37 6.47 16.70
CA THR A 81 -0.07 6.22 16.57
C THR A 81 -0.34 4.91 15.86
N ASN A 82 0.28 4.69 14.70
CA ASN A 82 0.14 3.46 13.93
C ASN A 82 0.61 2.23 14.72
N LEU A 83 1.74 2.33 15.43
CA LEU A 83 2.28 1.25 16.26
C LEU A 83 1.31 0.85 17.37
N ARG A 84 0.74 1.83 18.07
CA ARG A 84 -0.23 1.59 19.15
C ARG A 84 -1.51 0.98 18.59
N GLU A 85 -2.13 1.62 17.60
CA GLU A 85 -3.45 1.23 17.09
C GLU A 85 -3.41 -0.11 16.34
N ALA A 86 -2.33 -0.42 15.61
CA ALA A 86 -2.15 -1.72 14.97
C ALA A 86 -2.01 -2.85 16.01
N ARG A 87 -1.27 -2.62 17.09
CA ARG A 87 -1.15 -3.59 18.20
C ARG A 87 -2.48 -3.79 18.93
N GLU A 88 -3.20 -2.70 19.19
CA GLU A 88 -4.55 -2.76 19.80
C GLU A 88 -5.56 -3.49 18.90
N ALA A 89 -5.39 -3.44 17.58
CA ALA A 89 -6.17 -4.22 16.62
C ALA A 89 -5.74 -5.70 16.52
N GLY A 90 -4.72 -6.12 17.28
CA GLY A 90 -4.27 -7.51 17.36
C GLY A 90 -3.27 -7.94 16.27
N LEU A 91 -2.72 -7.00 15.50
CA LEU A 91 -1.72 -7.31 14.47
C LEU A 91 -0.34 -7.56 15.07
N ALA A 92 0.44 -8.44 14.43
CA ALA A 92 1.89 -8.45 14.65
C ALA A 92 2.50 -7.19 14.02
N VAL A 93 3.38 -6.48 14.75
CA VAL A 93 3.88 -5.19 14.28
C VAL A 93 5.41 -5.15 14.31
N GLY A 94 5.98 -4.81 13.15
CA GLY A 94 7.39 -4.46 12.97
C GLY A 94 7.57 -2.97 12.69
N ALA A 95 8.82 -2.51 12.76
CA ALA A 95 9.21 -1.16 12.38
C ALA A 95 10.29 -1.21 11.31
N TYR A 96 10.33 -0.22 10.43
CA TYR A 96 11.42 -0.08 9.45
C TYR A 96 12.04 1.32 9.47
N HIS A 97 13.30 1.38 9.05
CA HIS A 97 14.07 2.59 8.85
C HIS A 97 14.29 2.83 7.35
N PHE A 98 14.00 4.03 6.86
CA PHE A 98 14.31 4.41 5.48
C PHE A 98 15.72 4.99 5.39
N PHE A 99 16.65 4.18 4.89
CA PHE A 99 18.06 4.54 4.82
C PHE A 99 18.34 5.65 3.80
N THR A 100 19.23 6.59 4.16
CA THR A 100 19.78 7.58 3.23
C THR A 100 21.28 7.39 3.01
N PHE A 101 21.75 7.64 1.79
CA PHE A 101 23.19 7.60 1.49
C PHE A 101 23.95 8.84 1.97
N CYS A 102 23.25 9.89 2.40
CA CYS A 102 23.84 11.16 2.81
C CYS A 102 24.32 11.20 4.26
N ARG A 103 24.17 10.10 5.02
CA ARG A 103 24.52 10.02 6.45
C ARG A 103 25.22 8.68 6.77
N PRO A 104 26.17 8.63 7.71
CA PRO A 104 26.75 7.38 8.18
C PRO A 104 25.69 6.42 8.74
N GLY A 105 25.75 5.14 8.38
CA GLY A 105 24.76 4.16 8.85
C GLY A 105 24.73 4.01 10.39
N GLY A 106 25.86 4.22 11.06
CA GLY A 106 25.92 4.21 12.53
C GLY A 106 25.13 5.36 13.17
N ASP A 107 25.04 6.52 12.52
CA ASP A 107 24.20 7.63 13.00
C ASP A 107 22.72 7.29 12.80
N GLN A 108 22.37 6.79 11.63
CA GLN A 108 20.99 6.40 11.30
C GLN A 108 20.46 5.30 12.22
N ALA A 109 21.30 4.33 12.60
CA ALA A 109 20.92 3.23 13.50
C ALA A 109 20.69 3.66 14.96
N ARG A 110 21.12 4.87 15.35
CA ARG A 110 20.91 5.43 16.69
C ARG A 110 19.64 6.29 16.80
N ASN A 111 19.03 6.63 15.67
CA ASN A 111 17.77 7.38 15.58
C ASN A 111 16.60 6.49 15.99
#